data_AF-A0A4Y6V4M6-F1
#
_entry.id   AF-A0A4Y6V4M6-F1
#
_cell.length_a   1.000
_cell.length_b   1.000
_cell.length_c   1.000
_cell.angle_alpha   90.00
_cell.angle_beta   90.00
_cell.angle_gamma   90.00
#
_symmetry.space_group_name_H-M   'P 1'
#
loop_
_entity.id
_entity.type
_entity.pdbx_description
1 polymer ?
#
loop_
_entity_poly.entity_id
_entity_poly.type
_entity_poly.pdbx_seq_one_letter_code
_entity_poly.pdbx_strand_id
1 'polypeptide(L)'
;MEKATFAGGCFWCMVTPFEELPGIRGIVSGYMGGTVENPTYEQVKTGTTGHYEVVQVTFEPDVFPYERLLELYWPQTDPTDGEGQFQDRGTQYKPAVFFHNEEQQQAALASRQALADSGRFDKPIATEILPAQDFYEAEDYHQDYHKKNPKHYKEDREQSGRDRFIETKW
;
A
#
# COMPACT_ATOMS: atom_id res chain seq x y z
N MET A 1 5.09 6.16 18.90
CA MET A 1 5.41 5.63 17.56
C MET A 1 4.47 4.49 17.28
N GLU A 2 3.80 4.52 16.14
CA GLU A 2 2.91 3.47 15.68
C GLU A 2 3.31 2.97 14.29
N LYS A 3 2.78 1.81 13.91
CA LYS A 3 2.95 1.20 12.60
C LYS A 3 1.63 1.18 11.85
N ALA A 4 1.68 1.43 10.55
CA ALA A 4 0.58 1.24 9.61
C ALA A 4 1.11 0.48 8.40
N THR A 5 0.35 -0.47 7.86
CA THR A 5 0.81 -1.26 6.72
C THR A 5 -0.21 -1.23 5.58
N PHE A 6 0.25 -0.94 4.36
CA PHE A 6 -0.59 -0.76 3.18
C PHE A 6 -0.10 -1.62 2.01
N ALA A 7 -1.01 -2.34 1.36
CA ALA A 7 -0.81 -2.97 0.05
C ALA A 7 -1.54 -2.17 -1.03
N GLY A 8 -0.92 -1.99 -2.19
CA GLY A 8 -1.48 -1.13 -3.24
C GLY A 8 -0.80 -1.29 -4.59
N GLY A 9 -0.44 -2.51 -4.96
CA GLY A 9 0.36 -2.81 -6.16
C GLY A 9 1.85 -2.80 -5.86
N CYS A 10 2.67 -2.52 -6.88
CA CYS A 10 4.13 -2.36 -6.72
C CYS A 10 4.46 -1.42 -5.54
N PHE A 11 5.14 -1.95 -4.54
CA PHE A 11 5.47 -1.21 -3.32
C PHE A 11 6.38 0.01 -3.55
N TRP A 12 7.11 0.10 -4.66
CA TRP A 12 7.99 1.23 -4.97
C TRP A 12 7.17 2.51 -5.16
N CYS A 13 6.01 2.37 -5.79
CA CYS A 13 5.08 3.47 -6.02
C CYS A 13 4.34 3.90 -4.73
N MET A 14 4.34 3.05 -3.70
CA MET A 14 3.65 3.28 -2.44
C MET A 14 4.52 3.98 -1.40
N VAL A 15 5.84 4.10 -1.60
CA VAL A 15 6.74 4.77 -0.64
C VAL A 15 6.66 6.30 -0.75
N THR A 16 6.81 6.84 -1.95
CA THR A 16 6.93 8.29 -2.17
C THR A 16 5.74 9.12 -1.67
N PRO A 17 4.48 8.63 -1.63
CA PRO A 17 3.35 9.41 -1.11
C PRO A 17 3.43 9.72 0.39
N PHE A 18 4.13 8.92 1.18
CA PHE A 18 4.26 9.11 2.63
C PHE A 18 5.59 9.75 3.04
N GLU A 19 6.60 9.70 2.17
CA GLU A 19 7.95 10.07 2.54
C GLU A 19 8.10 11.58 2.78
N GLU A 20 9.05 11.95 3.65
CA GLU A 20 9.41 13.33 3.98
C GLU A 20 8.29 14.17 4.64
N LEU A 21 7.15 13.55 4.97
CA LEU A 21 6.08 14.20 5.70
C LEU A 21 6.39 14.31 7.20
N PRO A 22 6.09 15.45 7.86
CA PRO A 22 6.26 15.59 9.29
C PRO A 22 5.51 14.50 10.06
N GLY A 23 6.19 13.84 11.00
CA GLY A 23 5.64 12.74 11.79
C GLY A 23 5.84 11.36 11.18
N ILE A 24 6.25 11.24 9.91
CA ILE A 24 6.70 9.97 9.33
C ILE A 24 8.16 9.74 9.68
N ARG A 25 8.49 8.57 10.23
CA ARG A 25 9.83 8.22 10.74
C ARG A 25 10.53 7.11 9.97
N GLY A 26 9.79 6.32 9.22
CA GLY A 26 10.37 5.28 8.38
C GLY A 26 9.33 4.60 7.53
N ILE A 27 9.74 4.15 6.35
CA ILE A 27 8.90 3.38 5.44
C ILE A 27 9.76 2.21 4.98
N VAL A 28 9.26 0.98 5.16
CA VAL A 28 9.96 -0.24 4.79
C VAL A 28 9.08 -1.05 3.84
N SER A 29 9.61 -1.39 2.67
CA SER A 29 8.96 -2.30 1.72
C SER A 29 9.09 -3.73 2.22
N GLY A 30 8.04 -4.53 2.06
CA GLY A 30 8.05 -5.92 2.51
C GLY A 30 6.88 -6.75 2.03
N TYR A 31 6.72 -7.90 2.68
CA TYR A 31 5.72 -8.91 2.37
C TYR A 31 4.91 -9.23 3.62
N MET A 32 3.59 -9.33 3.49
CA MET A 32 2.67 -9.65 4.59
C MET A 32 1.42 -10.37 4.07
N GLY A 33 0.78 -11.16 4.94
CA GLY A 33 -0.55 -11.75 4.72
C GLY A 33 -0.54 -13.12 4.03
N GLY A 34 0.63 -13.59 3.61
CA GLY A 34 0.83 -14.92 3.03
C GLY A 34 1.17 -16.00 4.06
N THR A 35 1.40 -17.21 3.56
CA THR A 35 1.61 -18.42 4.38
C THR A 35 3.04 -18.93 4.38
N VAL A 36 3.90 -18.39 3.52
CA VAL A 36 5.31 -18.79 3.42
C VAL A 36 6.14 -17.96 4.40
N GLU A 37 6.83 -18.61 5.33
CA GLU A 37 7.77 -17.94 6.23
C GLU A 37 9.04 -17.51 5.48
N ASN A 38 9.55 -16.32 5.80
CA ASN A 38 10.76 -15.72 5.21
C ASN A 38 10.77 -15.79 3.66
N PRO A 39 9.72 -15.30 2.99
CA PRO A 39 9.60 -15.40 1.54
C PRO A 39 10.67 -14.53 0.85
N THR A 40 11.20 -14.99 -0.28
CA THR A 40 12.01 -14.15 -1.17
C THR A 40 11.14 -13.43 -2.19
N TYR A 41 11.66 -12.35 -2.77
CA TYR A 41 10.97 -11.65 -3.86
C TYR A 41 10.54 -12.60 -4.99
N GLU A 42 11.43 -13.50 -5.40
CA GLU A 42 11.15 -14.48 -6.46
C GLU A 42 10.01 -15.43 -6.12
N GLN A 43 9.85 -15.80 -4.84
CA GLN A 43 8.71 -16.59 -4.40
C GLN A 43 7.42 -15.77 -4.43
N VAL A 44 7.43 -14.55 -3.89
CA VAL A 44 6.25 -13.65 -3.85
C VAL A 44 5.77 -13.31 -5.25
N LYS A 45 6.69 -13.03 -6.17
CA LYS A 45 6.40 -12.70 -7.58
C LYS A 45 5.60 -13.79 -8.31
N THR A 46 5.67 -15.04 -7.86
CA THR A 46 4.84 -16.12 -8.42
C THR A 46 3.34 -15.97 -8.13
N GLY A 47 2.97 -15.19 -7.13
CA GLY A 47 1.59 -15.04 -6.64
C GLY A 47 1.06 -16.24 -5.84
N THR A 48 1.90 -17.25 -5.56
CA THR A 48 1.47 -18.50 -4.91
C THR A 48 1.68 -18.52 -3.39
N THR A 49 2.47 -17.60 -2.85
CA THR A 49 2.78 -17.52 -1.40
C THR A 49 1.63 -16.92 -0.58
N GLY A 50 0.68 -16.25 -1.24
CA GLY A 50 -0.39 -15.48 -0.61
C GLY A 50 0.05 -14.13 -0.04
N HIS A 51 1.34 -13.79 -0.10
CA HIS A 51 1.84 -12.50 0.38
C HIS A 51 1.44 -11.37 -0.54
N TYR A 52 1.12 -10.24 0.07
CA TYR A 52 1.00 -8.93 -0.56
C TYR A 52 2.36 -8.24 -0.57
N GLU A 53 2.66 -7.49 -1.62
CA GLU A 53 3.64 -6.41 -1.52
C GLU A 53 3.03 -5.27 -0.70
N VAL A 54 3.75 -4.88 0.36
CA VAL A 54 3.31 -3.87 1.31
C VAL A 54 4.39 -2.85 1.60
N VAL A 55 3.97 -1.67 2.06
CA VAL A 55 4.82 -0.72 2.77
C VAL A 55 4.39 -0.67 4.23
N GLN A 56 5.34 -0.81 5.16
CA GLN A 56 5.13 -0.58 6.59
C GLN A 56 5.66 0.81 6.94
N VAL A 57 4.75 1.69 7.32
CA VAL A 57 5.04 3.08 7.72
C VAL A 57 5.12 3.14 9.24
N THR A 58 6.22 3.70 9.76
CA THR A 58 6.40 4.03 11.17
C THR A 58 6.16 5.52 11.36
N PHE A 59 5.20 5.91 12.20
CA PHE A 59 4.73 7.29 12.31
C PHE A 59 4.43 7.74 13.76
N GLU A 60 4.34 9.05 13.95
CA GLU A 60 3.93 9.72 15.19
C GLU A 60 2.45 10.13 15.09
N PRO A 61 1.52 9.43 15.75
CA PRO A 61 0.08 9.71 15.61
C PRO A 61 -0.32 11.13 16.03
N ASP A 62 0.40 11.71 17.01
CA ASP A 62 0.15 13.09 17.47
C ASP A 62 0.55 14.17 16.44
N VAL A 63 1.45 13.83 15.51
CA VAL A 63 1.93 14.74 14.45
C VAL A 63 1.28 14.42 13.12
N PHE A 64 1.09 13.14 12.83
CA PHE A 64 0.50 12.62 11.61
C PHE A 64 -0.54 11.53 11.95
N PRO A 65 -1.82 11.89 12.13
CA PRO A 65 -2.87 10.94 12.50
C PRO A 65 -3.04 9.82 11.47
N TYR A 66 -3.50 8.65 11.92
CA TYR A 66 -3.69 7.49 11.05
C TYR A 66 -4.69 7.75 9.90
N GLU A 67 -5.71 8.57 10.13
CA GLU A 67 -6.67 9.00 9.11
C GLU A 67 -5.99 9.72 7.94
N ARG A 68 -4.93 10.50 8.22
CA ARG A 68 -4.15 11.16 7.17
C ARG A 68 -3.36 10.14 6.34
N LEU A 69 -2.93 9.03 6.92
CA LEU A 69 -2.32 7.93 6.15
C LEU A 69 -3.35 7.29 5.22
N LEU A 70 -4.57 7.07 5.70
CA LEU A 70 -5.67 6.55 4.87
C LEU A 70 -6.02 7.50 3.73
N GLU A 71 -6.09 8.81 3.99
CA GLU A 71 -6.32 9.84 2.97
C GLU A 71 -5.22 9.84 1.89
N LEU A 72 -3.96 9.59 2.26
CA LEU A 72 -2.87 9.45 1.30
C LEU A 72 -2.91 8.11 0.56
N TYR A 73 -3.39 7.05 1.19
CA TYR A 73 -3.47 5.71 0.61
C TYR A 73 -4.48 5.64 -0.55
N TRP A 74 -5.71 6.13 -0.36
CA TRP A 74 -6.79 5.91 -1.32
C TRP A 74 -6.50 6.40 -2.75
N PRO A 75 -5.87 7.58 -2.97
CA PRO A 75 -5.49 8.02 -4.31
C PRO A 75 -4.47 7.13 -5.00
N GLN A 76 -3.66 6.40 -4.24
CA GLN A 76 -2.59 5.61 -4.81
C GLN A 76 -3.13 4.32 -5.43
N THR A 77 -4.25 3.80 -4.99
CA THR A 77 -4.81 2.53 -5.47
C THR A 77 -6.07 2.76 -6.30
N ASP A 78 -6.36 1.90 -7.28
CA ASP A 78 -7.74 1.70 -7.73
C ASP A 78 -8.47 0.87 -6.66
N PRO A 79 -9.30 1.50 -5.82
CA PRO A 79 -9.92 0.82 -4.69
C PRO A 79 -11.05 -0.10 -5.14
N THR A 80 -11.40 -0.13 -6.44
CA THR A 80 -12.46 -0.95 -7.01
C THR A 80 -11.94 -2.22 -7.70
N ASP A 81 -10.62 -2.38 -7.77
CA ASP A 81 -9.95 -3.52 -8.42
C ASP A 81 -9.29 -4.44 -7.37
N GLY A 82 -9.94 -5.58 -7.10
CA GLY A 82 -9.46 -6.59 -6.15
C GLY A 82 -8.56 -7.67 -6.76
N GLU A 83 -8.11 -7.51 -8.02
CA GLU A 83 -7.34 -8.53 -8.76
C GLU A 83 -5.90 -8.08 -9.09
N GLY A 84 -5.52 -6.90 -8.65
CA GLY A 84 -4.23 -6.26 -8.90
C GLY A 84 -4.39 -4.75 -8.98
N GLN A 85 -3.31 -4.03 -9.27
CA GLN A 85 -3.32 -2.58 -9.33
C GLN A 85 -2.68 -2.11 -10.63
N PHE A 86 -3.51 -1.50 -11.47
CA PHE A 86 -3.13 -0.99 -12.78
C PHE A 86 -2.46 -2.06 -13.65
N GLN A 87 -1.21 -1.85 -14.10
CA GLN A 87 -0.46 -2.85 -14.88
C GLN A 87 -0.05 -4.08 -14.06
N ASP A 88 0.04 -3.98 -12.73
CA ASP A 88 0.50 -5.05 -11.85
C ASP A 88 -0.67 -5.98 -11.50
N ARG A 89 -0.64 -7.22 -12.02
CA ARG A 89 -1.71 -8.22 -11.82
C ARG A 89 -1.22 -9.39 -10.98
N GLY A 90 -2.08 -9.88 -10.08
CA GLY A 90 -1.75 -10.98 -9.18
C GLY A 90 -2.16 -10.70 -7.75
N THR A 91 -2.20 -11.77 -6.94
CA THR A 91 -2.58 -11.72 -5.52
C THR A 91 -1.69 -10.79 -4.71
N GLN A 92 -0.39 -10.76 -5.03
CA GLN A 92 0.60 -9.93 -4.38
C GLN A 92 0.42 -8.43 -4.62
N TYR A 93 -0.33 -8.04 -5.64
CA TYR A 93 -0.55 -6.64 -6.01
C TYR A 93 -1.94 -6.13 -5.64
N LYS A 94 -2.75 -6.93 -4.95
CA LYS A 94 -4.09 -6.52 -4.52
C LYS A 94 -4.03 -5.36 -3.50
N PRO A 95 -5.03 -4.48 -3.49
CA PRO A 95 -5.09 -3.41 -2.50
C PRO A 95 -5.59 -3.94 -1.15
N ALA A 96 -4.90 -3.61 -0.07
CA ALA A 96 -5.31 -3.92 1.30
C ALA A 96 -4.77 -2.91 2.30
N VAL A 97 -5.47 -2.74 3.42
CA VAL A 97 -5.02 -2.03 4.60
C VAL A 97 -4.87 -3.03 5.74
N PHE A 98 -3.66 -3.14 6.29
CA PHE A 98 -3.35 -4.03 7.40
C PHE A 98 -3.31 -3.24 8.71
N PHE A 99 -4.32 -3.44 9.55
CA PHE A 99 -4.45 -2.72 10.83
C PHE A 99 -3.64 -3.39 11.94
N HIS A 100 -2.98 -2.60 12.79
CA HIS A 100 -2.15 -3.07 13.90
C HIS A 100 -2.86 -3.04 15.25
N ASN A 101 -4.01 -2.36 15.35
CA ASN A 101 -4.85 -2.29 16.54
C ASN A 101 -6.32 -2.03 16.16
N GLU A 102 -7.20 -2.07 17.16
CA GLU A 102 -8.65 -1.88 16.97
C GLU A 102 -9.00 -0.46 16.48
N GLU A 103 -8.28 0.57 16.95
CA GLU A 103 -8.51 1.96 16.51
C GLU A 103 -8.24 2.12 15.01
N GLN A 104 -7.13 1.57 14.52
CA GLN A 104 -6.81 1.51 13.09
C GLN A 104 -7.84 0.72 12.29
N GLN A 105 -8.35 -0.39 12.84
CA GLN A 105 -9.40 -1.17 12.19
C GLN A 105 -10.67 -0.31 12.00
N GLN A 106 -11.14 0.35 13.06
CA GLN A 106 -12.33 1.19 13.00
C GLN A 106 -12.14 2.37 12.06
N ALA A 107 -11.00 3.07 12.14
CA ALA A 107 -10.68 4.18 11.25
C ALA A 107 -10.61 3.75 9.78
N ALA A 108 -9.98 2.61 9.48
CA ALA A 108 -9.87 2.09 8.11
C ALA A 108 -11.24 1.65 7.55
N LEU A 109 -12.07 0.99 8.36
CA LEU A 109 -13.44 0.62 7.98
C LEU A 109 -14.31 1.87 7.73
N ALA A 110 -14.25 2.85 8.62
CA ALA A 110 -14.99 4.11 8.47
C ALA A 110 -14.53 4.89 7.23
N SER A 111 -13.23 4.97 6.98
CA SER A 111 -12.66 5.63 5.81
C SER A 111 -13.06 4.93 4.50
N ARG A 112 -13.03 3.59 4.47
CA ARG A 112 -13.50 2.81 3.33
C ARG A 112 -14.99 3.04 3.06
N GLN A 113 -15.81 3.07 4.11
CA GLN A 113 -17.24 3.33 4.00
C GLN A 113 -17.51 4.75 3.49
N ALA A 114 -16.82 5.75 4.03
CA ALA A 114 -16.92 7.13 3.56
C ALA A 114 -16.53 7.27 2.07
N LEU A 115 -15.52 6.52 1.61
CA LEU A 115 -15.16 6.49 0.20
C LEU A 115 -16.25 5.85 -0.66
N ALA A 116 -16.83 4.73 -0.22
CA ALA A 116 -17.94 4.07 -0.90
C ALA A 116 -19.18 4.99 -1.01
N ASP A 117 -19.47 5.75 0.04
CA ASP A 117 -20.63 6.65 0.10
C ASP A 117 -20.39 7.99 -0.62
N SER A 118 -19.15 8.30 -0.99
CA SER A 118 -18.79 9.58 -1.62
C SER A 118 -19.35 9.77 -3.04
N GLY A 119 -19.80 8.70 -3.69
CA GLY A 119 -20.20 8.71 -5.10
C GLY A 119 -19.05 8.86 -6.10
N ARG A 120 -17.77 8.80 -5.63
CA ARG A 120 -16.58 8.90 -6.50
C ARG A 120 -16.40 7.69 -7.41
N PHE A 121 -16.89 6.52 -6.99
CA PHE A 121 -16.75 5.26 -7.71
C PHE A 121 -18.12 4.59 -7.91
N ASP A 122 -18.39 4.15 -9.13
CA ASP A 122 -19.62 3.43 -9.48
C ASP A 122 -19.60 1.95 -9.05
N LYS A 123 -18.40 1.43 -8.79
CA LYS A 123 -18.16 0.05 -8.36
C LYS A 123 -17.95 -0.01 -6.84
N PRO A 124 -18.31 -1.13 -6.18
CA PRO A 124 -17.97 -1.35 -4.78
C PRO A 124 -16.47 -1.25 -4.53
N ILE A 125 -16.11 -0.80 -3.33
CA ILE A 125 -14.70 -0.78 -2.89
C ILE A 125 -14.26 -2.22 -2.57
N ALA A 126 -13.26 -2.70 -3.32
CA ALA A 126 -12.67 -4.01 -3.23
C ALA A 126 -11.48 -4.10 -2.26
N THR A 127 -10.94 -2.97 -1.79
CA THR A 127 -9.84 -2.94 -0.82
C THR A 127 -10.21 -3.67 0.47
N GLU A 128 -9.38 -4.65 0.82
CA GLU A 128 -9.55 -5.44 2.04
C GLU A 128 -9.01 -4.69 3.27
N ILE A 129 -9.67 -4.84 4.41
CA ILE A 129 -9.20 -4.34 5.71
C ILE A 129 -8.89 -5.56 6.56
N LEU A 130 -7.60 -5.87 6.74
CA LEU A 130 -7.11 -7.13 7.29
C LEU A 130 -6.29 -6.90 8.56
N PRO A 131 -6.27 -7.82 9.53
CA PRO A 131 -5.36 -7.72 10.65
C PRO A 131 -3.91 -7.85 10.16
N ALA A 132 -3.00 -7.02 10.69
CA ALA A 132 -1.58 -7.17 10.44
C ALA A 132 -1.09 -8.55 10.93
N GLN A 133 -0.26 -9.19 10.10
CA GLN A 133 0.38 -10.47 10.39
C GLN A 133 1.90 -10.29 10.45
N ASP A 134 2.66 -11.38 10.38
CA ASP A 134 4.11 -11.31 10.28
C ASP A 134 4.54 -10.47 9.07
N PHE A 135 5.41 -9.51 9.33
CA PHE A 135 6.01 -8.65 8.32
C PHE A 135 7.40 -9.17 7.98
N TYR A 136 7.62 -9.47 6.70
CA TYR A 136 8.92 -9.86 6.17
C TYR A 136 9.48 -8.69 5.38
N GLU A 137 10.57 -8.11 5.85
CA GLU A 137 11.26 -7.03 5.14
C GLU A 137 11.77 -7.54 3.79
N ALA A 138 11.49 -6.79 2.72
CA ALA A 138 12.01 -7.09 1.39
C ALA A 138 13.50 -6.79 1.31
N GLU A 139 14.19 -7.40 0.36
CA GLU A 139 15.63 -7.27 0.18
C GLU A 139 16.07 -5.80 0.01
N ASP A 140 17.28 -5.46 0.46
CA ASP A 140 17.82 -4.10 0.49
C ASP A 140 17.75 -3.34 -0.85
N TYR A 141 17.76 -4.05 -1.97
CA TYR A 141 17.68 -3.43 -3.29
C TYR A 141 16.27 -2.91 -3.61
N HIS A 142 15.23 -3.35 -2.91
CA HIS A 142 13.87 -2.81 -3.00
C HIS A 142 13.64 -1.60 -2.09
N GLN A 143 14.42 -1.43 -1.03
CA GLN A 143 14.31 -0.29 -0.13
C GLN A 143 14.81 0.99 -0.81
N ASP A 144 14.16 2.13 -0.59
CA ASP A 144 14.52 3.42 -1.21
C ASP A 144 14.67 3.35 -2.74
N TYR A 145 13.89 2.49 -3.41
CA TYR A 145 14.10 2.20 -4.84
C TYR A 145 14.08 3.46 -5.71
N HIS A 146 13.18 4.39 -5.42
CA HIS A 146 13.06 5.66 -6.13
C HIS A 146 14.30 6.56 -5.99
N LYS A 147 15.09 6.43 -4.90
CA LYS A 147 16.36 7.14 -4.71
C LYS A 147 17.52 6.41 -5.36
N LYS A 148 17.55 5.08 -5.24
CA LYS A 148 18.65 4.23 -5.77
C LYS A 148 18.59 4.10 -7.29
N ASN A 149 17.39 4.06 -7.87
CA ASN A 149 17.15 3.82 -9.29
C ASN A 149 16.15 4.85 -9.89
N PRO A 150 16.44 6.16 -9.81
CA PRO A 150 15.45 7.21 -10.09
C PRO A 150 14.93 7.21 -11.52
N LYS A 151 15.79 6.90 -12.50
CA LYS A 151 15.39 6.82 -13.92
C LYS A 151 14.40 5.68 -14.16
N HIS A 152 14.76 4.48 -13.69
CA HIS A 152 13.92 3.30 -13.88
C HIS A 152 12.60 3.42 -13.11
N TYR A 153 12.64 3.93 -11.88
CA TYR A 153 11.44 4.23 -11.11
C TYR A 153 10.50 5.18 -11.85
N LYS A 154 11.03 6.25 -12.45
CA LYS A 154 10.21 7.21 -13.22
C LYS A 154 9.58 6.56 -14.45
N GLU A 155 10.35 5.78 -15.20
CA GLU A 155 9.85 5.05 -16.37
C GLU A 155 8.75 4.05 -16.00
N ASP A 156 8.91 3.33 -14.89
CA ASP A 156 7.91 2.40 -14.35
C ASP A 156 6.65 3.13 -13.89
N ARG A 157 6.80 4.23 -13.14
CA ARG A 157 5.68 5.06 -12.65
C ARG A 157 4.85 5.63 -13.79
N GLU A 158 5.49 6.15 -14.84
CA GLU A 158 4.82 6.70 -16.02
C GLU A 158 3.99 5.63 -16.76
N GLN A 159 4.46 4.39 -16.78
CA GLN A 159 3.77 3.26 -17.42
C GLN A 159 2.71 2.62 -16.52
N SER A 160 2.83 2.77 -15.19
CA SER A 160 1.93 2.15 -14.22
C SER A 160 0.47 2.51 -14.44
N GLY A 161 0.17 3.72 -14.94
CA GLY A 161 -1.21 4.23 -15.04
C GLY A 161 -1.73 4.87 -13.74
N ARG A 162 -0.95 4.87 -12.66
CA ARG A 162 -1.34 5.42 -11.36
C ARG A 162 -1.52 6.94 -11.39
N ASP A 163 -0.62 7.66 -12.04
CA ASP A 163 -0.73 9.13 -12.13
C ASP A 163 -1.98 9.54 -12.92
N ARG A 164 -2.25 8.86 -14.03
CA ARG A 164 -3.49 9.06 -14.80
C ARG A 164 -4.73 8.74 -13.96
N PHE A 165 -4.69 7.71 -13.13
CA PHE A 165 -5.80 7.38 -12.23
C PHE A 165 -6.03 8.51 -11.22
N ILE A 166 -4.97 8.99 -10.56
CA ILE A 166 -5.03 10.12 -9.63
C ILE A 166 -5.67 11.33 -10.33
N GLU A 167 -5.15 11.76 -11.49
CA GLU A 167 -5.66 12.92 -12.24
C GLU A 167 -7.13 12.81 -12.65
N THR A 168 -7.63 11.61 -12.89
CA THR A 168 -9.00 11.40 -13.42
C THR A 168 -10.02 11.06 -12.34
N LYS A 169 -9.59 10.56 -11.18
CA LYS A 169 -10.46 10.06 -10.12
C LYS A 169 -10.34 10.82 -8.82
N TRP A 170 -9.27 11.58 -8.57
CA TRP A 170 -9.00 12.25 -7.29
C TRP A 170 -9.00 13.77 -7.42
#